data_AF-A0AAU9ILP5-F1
#
_entry.id   AF-A0AAU9ILP5-F1
#
_cell.length_a   1.000
_cell.length_b   1.000
_cell.length_c   1.000
_cell.angle_alpha   90.00
_cell.angle_beta   90.00
_cell.angle_gamma   90.00
#
_symmetry.space_group_name_H-M   'P 1'
#
loop_
_entity.id
_entity.type
_entity.pdbx_description
1 polymer ?
#
loop_
_entity_poly.entity_id
_entity_poly.type
_entity_poly.pdbx_seq_one_letter_code
_entity_poly.pdbx_strand_id
1 'polypeptide(L)'
;MNFTNKPIHEEIDQNIKTTIWCEEFCSICNQTKLVSRTVEHIEAGSFLILKLPMENQYILPEEFNYMESKYEIYGAIKCLYQIENVKKYVAYTKDGCAWREYLDNNSKIWQPDFSSCYLAFFISS
;
A
#
# COMPACT_ATOMS: atom_id res chain seq x y z
N MET A 1 -3.32 -16.23 -21.17
CA MET A 1 -3.91 -15.06 -20.49
C MET A 1 -2.93 -13.91 -20.63
N ASN A 2 -3.33 -12.80 -21.26
CA ASN A 2 -2.50 -11.60 -21.35
C ASN A 2 -2.72 -10.78 -20.08
N PHE A 3 -1.70 -10.72 -19.21
CA PHE A 3 -1.68 -9.78 -18.10
C PHE A 3 -1.39 -8.40 -18.66
N THR A 4 -2.37 -7.51 -18.60
CA THR A 4 -2.19 -6.12 -18.97
C THR A 4 -1.46 -5.43 -17.82
N ASN A 5 -0.15 -5.22 -17.97
CA ASN A 5 0.62 -4.36 -17.08
C ASN A 5 0.19 -2.91 -17.36
N LYS A 6 -0.72 -2.37 -16.55
CA LYS A 6 -0.93 -0.93 -16.49
C LYS A 6 0.04 -0.36 -15.45
N PRO A 7 1.03 0.45 -15.82
CA PRO A 7 1.73 1.26 -14.83
C PRO A 7 0.69 2.13 -14.11
N ILE A 8 0.85 2.33 -12.80
CA ILE A 8 0.18 3.43 -12.08
C ILE A 8 0.96 4.71 -12.44
N HIS A 9 0.92 5.08 -13.72
CA HIS A 9 1.36 6.39 -14.20
C HIS A 9 0.15 7.09 -14.74
N GLU A 10 -0.54 7.76 -13.82
CA GLU A 10 -1.33 8.96 -14.00
C GLU A 10 -1.68 9.38 -12.58
N GLU A 11 -1.46 10.67 -12.30
CA GLU A 11 -1.71 11.35 -11.03
C GLU A 11 -2.69 10.60 -10.12
N ILE A 12 -2.25 10.19 -8.92
CA ILE A 12 -3.20 9.72 -7.91
C ILE A 12 -4.19 10.87 -7.71
N ASP A 13 -5.40 10.69 -8.23
CA ASP A 13 -6.46 11.68 -8.22
C ASP A 13 -6.57 12.26 -6.80
N GLN A 14 -6.31 13.55 -6.65
CA GLN A 14 -6.30 14.21 -5.35
C GLN A 14 -7.69 14.20 -4.69
N ASN A 15 -8.72 13.76 -5.42
CA ASN A 15 -10.08 13.56 -4.96
C ASN A 15 -10.46 12.07 -4.87
N ILE A 16 -9.67 11.20 -4.22
CA ILE A 16 -10.15 9.84 -3.87
C ILE A 16 -11.32 9.98 -2.87
N LYS A 17 -12.53 10.14 -3.42
CA LYS A 17 -13.81 9.94 -2.75
C LYS A 17 -14.25 8.53 -3.12
N THR A 18 -14.04 7.57 -2.22
CA THR A 18 -14.52 6.21 -2.44
C THR A 18 -15.83 6.01 -1.67
N THR A 19 -16.90 5.70 -2.40
CA THR A 19 -18.18 5.36 -1.81
C THR A 19 -18.24 3.86 -1.52
N ILE A 20 -18.40 3.51 -0.25
CA ILE A 20 -18.58 2.13 0.24
C ILE A 20 -20.04 1.95 0.62
N TRP A 21 -20.64 0.83 0.23
CA TRP A 21 -21.99 0.44 0.66
C TRP A 21 -21.88 -0.65 1.71
N CYS A 22 -22.51 -0.46 2.86
CA CYS A 22 -22.51 -1.42 3.95
C CYS A 22 -23.87 -1.48 4.67
N GLU A 23 -24.16 -2.62 5.27
CA GLU A 23 -25.30 -2.77 6.17
C GLU A 23 -24.90 -2.31 7.57
N GLU A 24 -25.62 -1.32 8.09
CA GLU A 24 -25.34 -0.77 9.42
C GLU A 24 -26.62 -0.64 10.23
N PHE A 25 -26.48 -0.85 11.53
CA PHE A 25 -27.58 -0.64 12.46
C PHE A 25 -27.82 0.85 12.66
N CYS A 26 -28.97 1.33 12.19
CA CYS A 26 -29.40 2.70 12.40
C CYS A 26 -30.10 2.81 13.76
N SER A 27 -29.46 3.46 14.74
CA SER A 27 -30.04 3.67 16.08
C SER A 27 -31.32 4.51 16.06
N ILE A 28 -31.43 5.47 15.14
CA ILE A 28 -32.63 6.31 14.95
C ILE A 28 -33.81 5.46 14.44
N CYS A 29 -33.52 4.50 13.57
CA CYS A 29 -34.51 3.67 12.89
C CYS A 29 -34.80 2.36 13.63
N ASN A 30 -33.96 2.01 14.61
CA ASN A 30 -33.90 0.73 15.32
C ASN A 30 -33.89 -0.51 14.40
N GLN A 31 -33.21 -0.41 13.24
CA GLN A 31 -33.12 -1.49 12.26
C GLN A 31 -31.81 -1.38 11.46
N THR A 32 -31.37 -2.50 10.90
CA THR A 32 -30.27 -2.54 9.93
C THR A 32 -30.72 -1.92 8.61
N LYS A 33 -29.90 -1.02 8.06
CA LYS A 33 -30.13 -0.38 6.76
C LYS A 33 -28.89 -0.45 5.90
N LEU A 34 -29.09 -0.50 4.60
CA LEU A 34 -28.03 -0.25 3.62
C LEU A 34 -27.72 1.24 3.62
N VAL A 35 -26.47 1.60 3.90
CA VAL A 35 -25.98 2.99 3.91
C VAL A 35 -24.81 3.12 2.95
N SER A 36 -24.65 4.32 2.37
CA SER A 36 -23.44 4.70 1.66
C SER A 36 -22.55 5.54 2.57
N ARG A 37 -21.25 5.21 2.59
CA ARG A 37 -20.21 5.99 3.27
C ARG A 37 -19.24 6.50 2.23
N THR A 38 -19.00 7.81 2.21
CA THR A 38 -17.89 8.38 1.46
C THR A 38 -16.67 8.42 2.37
N VAL A 39 -15.62 7.70 1.99
CA VAL A 39 -14.32 7.80 2.66
C VAL A 39 -13.51 8.83 1.91
N GLU A 40 -13.08 9.86 2.64
CA GLU A 40 -12.20 10.92 2.18
C GLU A 40 -11.06 11.03 3.18
N HIS A 41 -9.86 11.24 2.67
CA HIS A 41 -8.74 11.61 3.53
C HIS A 41 -8.85 13.10 3.86
N ILE A 42 -8.58 13.45 5.12
CA ILE A 42 -8.69 14.84 5.61
C ILE A 42 -7.29 15.45 5.80
N GLU A 43 -6.31 14.63 6.17
CA GLU A 43 -4.93 15.02 6.41
C GLU A 43 -4.03 13.79 6.18
N ALA A 44 -2.81 14.03 5.67
CA ALA A 44 -1.79 13.00 5.52
C ALA A 44 -0.70 13.21 6.57
N GLY A 45 -0.41 12.18 7.38
CA GLY A 45 0.67 12.25 8.35
C GLY A 45 2.06 12.16 7.70
N SER A 46 3.13 12.50 8.43
CA SER A 46 4.51 12.43 7.92
C SER A 46 4.98 11.02 7.55
N PHE A 47 4.20 9.99 7.90
CA PHE A 47 4.45 8.59 7.59
C PHE A 47 3.17 7.95 7.03
N LEU A 48 3.29 7.31 5.86
CA LEU A 48 2.21 6.57 5.24
C LEU A 48 2.56 5.08 5.14
N ILE A 49 1.60 4.24 5.50
CA ILE A 49 1.69 2.78 5.33
C ILE A 49 0.58 2.36 4.37
N LEU A 50 0.97 1.80 3.22
CA LEU A 50 0.04 1.23 2.26
C LEU A 50 0.02 -0.30 2.43
N LYS A 51 -1.17 -0.86 2.67
CA LYS A 51 -1.41 -2.31 2.63
C LYS A 51 -2.05 -2.68 1.30
N LEU A 52 -1.32 -3.41 0.49
CA LEU A 52 -1.76 -3.81 -0.84
C LEU A 52 -2.44 -5.18 -0.82
N PRO A 53 -3.54 -5.38 -1.57
CA PRO A 53 -4.11 -6.70 -1.81
C PRO A 53 -3.09 -7.65 -2.43
N MET A 54 -2.90 -8.84 -1.84
CA MET A 54 -1.90 -9.82 -2.30
C MET A 54 -2.25 -10.46 -3.65
N GLU A 55 -3.51 -10.38 -4.07
CA GLU A 55 -4.02 -11.00 -5.30
C GLU A 55 -3.64 -10.23 -6.57
N ASN A 56 -3.19 -8.98 -6.41
CA ASN A 56 -2.89 -8.09 -7.52
C ASN A 56 -1.40 -7.75 -7.55
N GLN A 57 -0.84 -7.66 -8.76
CA GLN A 57 0.51 -7.15 -8.97
C GLN A 57 0.46 -5.64 -9.12
N TYR A 58 0.85 -4.94 -8.06
CA TYR A 58 1.05 -3.49 -8.10
C TYR A 58 2.52 -3.18 -8.30
N ILE A 59 2.81 -2.13 -9.06
CA ILE A 59 4.14 -1.52 -9.17
C ILE A 59 4.03 -0.18 -8.47
N LEU A 60 4.71 -0.03 -7.35
CA LEU A 60 4.74 1.22 -6.60
C LEU A 60 5.86 2.13 -7.12
N PRO A 61 5.62 3.46 -7.20
CA PRO A 61 6.68 4.41 -7.50
C PRO A 61 7.62 4.59 -6.31
N GLU A 62 8.86 5.00 -6.57
CA GLU A 62 9.81 5.37 -5.51
C GLU A 62 9.36 6.64 -4.76
N GLU A 63 8.66 7.51 -5.46
CA GLU A 63 8.13 8.75 -4.91
C GLU A 63 6.79 9.10 -5.55
N PHE A 64 5.90 9.74 -4.77
CA PHE A 64 4.65 10.28 -5.28
C PHE A 64 4.19 11.50 -4.49
N ASN A 65 3.37 12.33 -5.12
CA ASN A 65 2.76 13.49 -4.45
C ASN A 65 1.40 13.10 -3.88
N TYR A 66 1.13 13.49 -2.63
CA TYR A 66 -0.14 13.27 -1.95
C TYR A 66 -0.41 14.35 -0.91
N MET A 67 -1.59 14.98 -0.97
CA MET A 67 -2.03 16.02 -0.03
C MET A 67 -0.96 17.08 0.27
N GLU A 68 -0.56 17.81 -0.78
CA GLU A 68 0.45 18.88 -0.75
C GLU A 68 1.87 18.44 -0.34
N SER A 69 2.07 17.16 -0.02
CA SER A 69 3.35 16.60 0.42
C SER A 69 3.91 15.65 -0.63
N LYS A 70 5.24 15.60 -0.73
CA LYS A 70 5.94 14.58 -1.51
C LYS A 70 6.28 13.43 -0.57
N TYR A 71 6.01 12.20 -0.99
CA TYR A 71 6.30 10.99 -0.23
C TYR A 71 7.32 10.15 -0.97
N GLU A 72 8.33 9.67 -0.24
CA GLU A 72 9.39 8.80 -0.74
C GLU A 72 9.33 7.45 -0.04
N ILE A 73 9.50 6.37 -0.81
CA ILE A 73 9.49 5.01 -0.26
C ILE A 73 10.75 4.80 0.59
N TYR A 74 10.54 4.41 1.84
CA TYR A 74 11.61 4.13 2.79
C TYR A 74 11.77 2.62 3.05
N GLY A 75 10.70 1.86 2.85
CA GLY A 75 10.73 0.42 3.00
C GLY A 75 9.55 -0.28 2.34
N ALA A 76 9.68 -1.59 2.17
CA ALA A 76 8.62 -2.44 1.68
C ALA A 76 8.71 -3.84 2.31
N ILE A 77 7.59 -4.53 2.38
CA ILE A 77 7.52 -5.95 2.74
C ILE A 77 6.88 -6.69 1.57
N LYS A 78 7.51 -7.77 1.12
CA LYS A 78 6.97 -8.66 0.07
C LYS A 78 6.69 -10.04 0.68
N CYS A 79 5.58 -10.64 0.27
CA CYS A 79 5.32 -12.04 0.57
C CYS A 79 6.03 -12.89 -0.48
N LEU A 80 6.95 -13.75 -0.07
CA LEU A 80 7.69 -14.63 -0.98
C LEU A 80 6.83 -15.82 -1.40
N TYR A 81 6.16 -16.44 -0.43
CA TYR A 81 5.26 -17.57 -0.67
C TYR A 81 4.24 -17.71 0.47
N GLN A 82 3.15 -18.41 0.15
CA GLN A 82 2.15 -18.87 1.09
C GLN A 82 1.92 -20.36 0.87
N ILE A 83 2.07 -21.16 1.91
CA ILE A 83 1.71 -22.59 1.92
C ILE A 83 0.68 -22.74 3.03
N GLU A 84 -0.57 -23.08 2.66
CA GLU A 84 -1.71 -23.11 3.57
C GLU A 84 -1.86 -21.78 4.35
N ASN A 85 -1.71 -21.84 5.67
CA ASN A 85 -1.80 -20.70 6.60
C ASN A 85 -0.44 -20.10 6.96
N VAL A 86 0.66 -20.62 6.39
CA VAL A 86 2.02 -20.13 6.65
C VAL A 86 2.46 -19.21 5.53
N LYS A 87 2.84 -17.98 5.88
CA LYS A 87 3.35 -16.97 4.96
C LYS A 87 4.81 -16.66 5.28
N LYS A 88 5.65 -16.55 4.24
CA LYS A 88 7.03 -16.10 4.36
C LYS A 88 7.16 -14.71 3.77
N TYR A 89 7.78 -13.83 4.53
CA TYR A 89 7.98 -12.43 4.16
C TYR A 89 9.46 -12.08 4.07
N VAL A 90 9.73 -11.05 3.28
CA VAL A 90 11.04 -10.41 3.16
C VAL A 90 10.83 -8.91 3.30
N ALA A 91 11.76 -8.24 3.98
CA ALA A 91 11.72 -6.79 4.17
C ALA A 91 12.81 -6.12 3.34
N TYR A 92 12.50 -4.95 2.80
CA TYR A 92 13.42 -4.08 2.09
C TYR A 92 13.42 -2.73 2.78
N THR A 93 14.60 -2.18 3.02
CA THR A 93 14.73 -0.82 3.54
C THR A 93 15.96 -0.14 2.99
N LYS A 94 15.90 1.19 2.96
CA LYS A 94 17.00 2.06 2.55
C LYS A 94 17.92 2.29 3.75
N ASP A 95 19.14 1.75 3.67
CA ASP A 95 20.22 1.95 4.64
C ASP A 95 21.23 2.94 4.06
N GLY A 96 21.07 4.22 4.39
CA GLY A 96 21.82 5.32 3.77
C GLY A 96 21.47 5.48 2.28
N CYS A 97 22.44 5.29 1.39
CA CYS A 97 22.25 5.38 -0.06
C CYS A 97 21.96 4.03 -0.74
N ALA A 98 22.00 2.92 0.01
CA ALA A 98 21.87 1.59 -0.55
C ALA A 98 20.60 0.89 -0.04
N TRP A 99 19.92 0.19 -0.93
CA TRP A 99 18.82 -0.66 -0.56
C TRP A 99 19.32 -2.03 -0.10
N ARG A 100 18.72 -2.54 0.97
CA ARG A 100 19.04 -3.85 1.53
C ARG A 100 17.78 -4.70 1.63
N GLU A 101 17.93 -5.97 1.27
CA GLU A 101 16.95 -7.03 1.52
C GLU A 101 17.31 -7.72 2.84
N TYR A 102 16.32 -7.95 3.68
CA TYR A 102 16.42 -8.66 4.97
C TYR A 102 15.49 -9.87 4.95
N LEU A 103 16.09 -11.06 5.08
CA LEU A 103 15.40 -12.34 5.18
C LEU A 103 15.89 -13.07 6.43
N ASP A 104 15.06 -13.05 7.47
CA ASP A 104 15.41 -13.52 8.82
C ASP A 104 16.70 -12.82 9.33
N ASN A 105 17.78 -13.59 9.54
CA ASN A 105 19.06 -13.09 10.03
C ASN A 105 20.04 -12.72 8.89
N ASN A 106 19.63 -12.89 7.63
CA ASN A 106 20.47 -12.60 6.47
C ASN A 106 20.12 -11.24 5.89
N SER A 107 21.14 -10.52 5.44
CA SER A 107 20.96 -9.31 4.64
C SER A 107 21.87 -9.32 3.41
N LYS A 108 21.40 -8.70 2.33
CA LYS A 108 22.18 -8.47 1.12
C LYS A 108 21.82 -7.14 0.48
N ILE A 109 22.71 -6.62 -0.36
CA ILE A 109 22.40 -5.49 -1.23
C ILE A 109 21.30 -5.93 -2.20
N TRP A 110 20.33 -5.05 -2.41
CA TRP A 110 19.18 -5.30 -3.26
C TRP A 110 18.97 -4.12 -4.21
N GLN A 111 18.56 -4.43 -5.44
CA GLN A 111 18.15 -3.41 -6.41
C GLN A 111 16.65 -3.19 -6.27
N PRO A 112 16.19 -1.92 -6.18
CA PRO A 112 14.78 -1.58 -6.06
C PRO A 112 13.86 -2.27 -7.07
N ASP A 113 12.98 -3.11 -6.56
CA ASP A 113 11.83 -3.71 -7.24
C ASP A 113 10.62 -3.66 -6.29
N PHE A 114 9.84 -2.60 -6.37
CA PHE A 114 8.62 -2.42 -5.57
C PHE A 114 7.39 -3.06 -6.22
N SER A 115 7.60 -4.11 -7.03
CA SER A 115 6.51 -4.91 -7.56
C SER A 115 6.01 -5.93 -6.53
N SER A 116 4.69 -6.10 -6.49
CA SER A 116 4.01 -7.10 -5.67
C SER A 116 4.32 -6.98 -4.17
N CYS A 117 4.54 -5.76 -3.67
CA CYS A 117 4.68 -5.50 -2.25
C CYS A 117 3.35 -5.77 -1.52
N TYR A 118 3.45 -6.29 -0.29
CA TYR A 118 2.32 -6.45 0.61
C TYR A 118 2.12 -5.21 1.48
N LEU A 119 3.23 -4.65 1.98
CA LEU A 119 3.25 -3.37 2.69
C LEU A 119 4.30 -2.47 2.04
N ALA A 120 4.01 -1.18 1.96
CA ALA A 120 4.97 -0.15 1.58
C ALA A 120 4.90 1.01 2.57
N PHE A 121 6.09 1.53 2.91
CA PHE A 121 6.28 2.55 3.93
C PHE A 121 6.87 3.79 3.25
N PHE A 122 6.19 4.91 3.40
CA PHE A 122 6.60 6.18 2.82
C PHE A 122 6.79 7.24 3.90
N ILE A 123 7.81 8.08 3.72
CA ILE A 123 8.10 9.23 4.58
C ILE A 123 7.91 10.49 3.74
N SER A 124 7.26 11.52 4.29
CA SER A 124 7.11 12.81 3.64
C SER A 124 8.43 13.59 3.63
N SER A 125 8.79 14.21 2.50
CA SER A 125 9.84 15.23 2.41
C SER A 125 9.30 16.65 2.49
#